data_AF-A0A4Y8Q7D1-F1
#
_entry.id   AF-A0A4Y8Q7D1-F1
#
_cell.length_a   1.000
_cell.length_b   1.000
_cell.length_c   1.000
_cell.angle_alpha   90.00
_cell.angle_beta   90.00
_cell.angle_gamma   90.00
#
_symmetry.space_group_name_H-M   'P 1'
#
loop_
_entity.id
_entity.type
_entity.pdbx_description
1 polymer ?
#
loop_
_entity_poly.entity_id
_entity_poly.type
_entity_poly.pdbx_seq_one_letter_code
_entity_poly.pdbx_strand_id
1 'polypeptide(L)'
;MNMEWNWKTIGVLVAIVLLFIGTNVGQYFLLWGPKQKEMKAAYDQQVKTLQATIDRIGPLVGIWTVKDGVTNMQAGKQVEESDLTIREIPESMITKSFILDPSSIVGKYYRIALGPGTPLSEDLVMEDPVDDTTREYDVVANTLPIGLHVGDYIDYRIVYPYGEDYIVFSHKRIEAINGETFKLKLNEKEIHYYQAALVDYFLQKQNGSIIYAAKYLEPGLQKPATQYYAIPKNIAAIITADPNIVQKVNAQLNDPTRTMIDSGVAALKDDEAGKLAGGRGEVIGKINGGVSEHTGAEEKRKQEAQAQAATQPPAASSPEQTTPVTPQSSQQTGTGATSAGSTTNNSGVAPEMPLNIGKGVVE
;
A
#
# COMPACT_ATOMS: atom_id res chain seq x y z
N MET A 1 -26.38 -78.82 -27.16
CA MET A 1 -25.24 -79.45 -27.87
C MET A 1 -24.71 -80.52 -26.93
N ASN A 2 -25.10 -81.78 -27.14
CA ASN A 2 -24.79 -82.88 -26.22
C ASN A 2 -23.32 -83.27 -26.40
N MET A 3 -22.46 -82.76 -25.53
CA MET A 3 -21.04 -83.03 -25.59
C MET A 3 -20.79 -84.41 -24.96
N GLU A 4 -20.36 -85.39 -25.76
CA GLU A 4 -19.97 -86.69 -25.23
C GLU A 4 -18.67 -86.56 -24.43
N TRP A 5 -18.75 -86.85 -23.14
CA TRP A 5 -17.64 -86.73 -22.19
C TRP A 5 -16.69 -87.95 -22.30
N ASN A 6 -15.81 -87.92 -23.30
CA ASN A 6 -14.68 -88.83 -23.42
C ASN A 6 -13.41 -88.20 -22.79
N TRP A 7 -12.51 -88.98 -22.20
CA TRP A 7 -11.26 -88.49 -21.58
C TRP A 7 -10.44 -87.57 -22.49
N LYS A 8 -10.51 -87.77 -23.81
CA LYS A 8 -9.87 -86.91 -24.81
C LYS A 8 -10.49 -85.50 -24.88
N THR A 9 -11.82 -85.39 -24.88
CA THR A 9 -12.56 -84.11 -24.86
C THR A 9 -12.33 -83.34 -23.56
N ILE A 10 -12.23 -84.03 -22.42
CA ILE A 10 -11.89 -83.43 -21.12
C ILE A 10 -10.46 -82.87 -21.15
N GLY A 11 -9.50 -83.65 -21.66
CA GLY A 11 -8.12 -83.21 -21.78
C GLY A 11 -7.95 -81.96 -22.65
N VAL A 12 -8.67 -81.87 -23.76
CA VAL A 12 -8.66 -80.68 -24.64
C VAL A 12 -9.28 -79.46 -23.94
N LEU A 13 -10.39 -79.63 -23.22
CA LEU A 13 -11.02 -78.56 -22.46
C LEU A 13 -10.10 -78.01 -21.36
N VAL A 14 -9.44 -78.89 -20.61
CA VAL A 14 -8.48 -78.51 -19.57
C VAL A 14 -7.29 -77.76 -20.18
N ALA A 15 -6.77 -78.20 -21.33
CA ALA A 15 -5.69 -77.51 -22.01
C ALA A 15 -6.09 -76.09 -22.49
N ILE A 16 -7.30 -75.93 -23.02
CA ILE A 16 -7.83 -74.62 -23.43
C ILE A 16 -8.00 -73.70 -22.22
N VAL A 17 -8.55 -74.20 -21.10
CA VAL A 17 -8.70 -73.43 -19.87
C VAL A 17 -7.36 -73.01 -19.29
N LEU A 18 -6.37 -73.90 -19.26
CA LEU A 18 -5.01 -73.58 -18.81
C LEU A 18 -4.33 -72.54 -19.71
N LEU A 19 -4.55 -72.61 -21.02
CA LEU A 19 -4.03 -71.63 -21.97
C LEU A 19 -4.72 -70.27 -21.81
N PHE A 20 -6.03 -70.26 -21.55
CA PHE A 20 -6.78 -69.03 -21.28
C PHE A 20 -6.36 -68.36 -19.97
N ILE A 21 -6.12 -69.15 -18.92
CA ILE A 21 -5.59 -68.65 -17.65
C ILE A 21 -4.15 -68.12 -17.85
N GLY A 22 -3.29 -68.89 -18.53
CA GLY A 22 -1.90 -68.51 -18.78
C GLY A 22 -1.76 -67.24 -19.62
N THR A 23 -2.63 -67.04 -20.61
CA THR A 23 -2.64 -65.82 -21.44
C THR A 23 -3.14 -64.60 -20.67
N ASN A 24 -4.18 -64.73 -19.83
CA ASN A 24 -4.63 -63.63 -18.97
C ASN A 24 -3.60 -63.24 -17.91
N VAL A 25 -2.96 -64.23 -17.26
CA VAL A 25 -1.88 -63.98 -16.29
C VAL A 25 -0.66 -63.38 -16.98
N GLY A 26 -0.29 -63.88 -18.17
CA GLY A 26 0.79 -63.32 -18.98
C GLY A 26 0.51 -61.87 -19.41
N GLN A 27 -0.70 -61.57 -19.86
CA GLN A 27 -1.14 -60.20 -20.20
C GLN A 27 -1.10 -59.28 -18.98
N TYR A 28 -1.51 -59.77 -17.80
CA TYR A 28 -1.42 -59.01 -16.56
C TYR A 28 0.03 -58.63 -16.23
N PHE A 29 0.96 -59.58 -16.25
CA PHE A 29 2.36 -59.31 -15.91
C PHE A 29 3.10 -58.50 -16.98
N LEU A 30 2.85 -58.76 -18.28
CA LEU A 30 3.58 -58.11 -19.38
C LEU A 30 3.05 -56.72 -19.73
N LEU A 31 1.73 -56.51 -19.69
CA LEU A 31 1.12 -55.25 -20.12
C LEU A 31 0.61 -54.41 -18.96
N TRP A 32 -0.06 -55.03 -17.98
CA TRP A 32 -0.67 -54.30 -16.87
C TRP A 32 0.33 -53.96 -15.76
N GLY A 33 1.29 -54.84 -15.47
CA GLY A 33 2.37 -54.59 -14.52
C GLY A 33 3.18 -53.31 -14.79
N PRO A 34 3.76 -53.12 -15.99
CA PRO A 34 4.48 -51.89 -16.31
C PRO A 34 3.57 -50.66 -16.36
N LYS A 35 2.35 -50.76 -16.92
CA LYS A 35 1.37 -49.67 -16.89
C LYS A 35 1.00 -49.25 -15.47
N GLN A 36 0.81 -50.19 -14.55
CA GLN A 36 0.53 -49.89 -13.14
C GLN A 36 1.71 -49.18 -12.47
N LYS A 37 2.95 -49.58 -12.79
CA LYS A 37 4.15 -48.90 -12.28
C LYS A 37 4.28 -47.49 -12.82
N GLU A 38 4.03 -47.28 -14.11
CA GLU A 38 4.09 -45.96 -14.75
C GLU A 38 2.98 -45.04 -14.21
N MET A 39 1.74 -45.53 -14.12
CA MET A 39 0.62 -44.80 -13.52
C MET A 39 0.92 -44.44 -12.06
N LYS A 40 1.44 -45.38 -11.27
CA LYS A 40 1.83 -45.13 -9.88
C LYS A 40 2.94 -44.08 -9.81
N ALA A 41 3.97 -44.18 -10.63
CA ALA A 41 5.05 -43.20 -10.69
C ALA A 41 4.55 -41.79 -11.08
N ALA A 42 3.61 -41.71 -12.02
CA ALA A 42 2.99 -40.44 -12.42
C ALA A 42 2.15 -39.81 -11.29
N TYR A 43 1.34 -40.61 -10.58
CA TYR A 43 0.61 -40.14 -9.39
C TYR A 43 1.56 -39.73 -8.26
N ASP A 44 2.59 -40.51 -7.99
CA ASP A 44 3.59 -40.19 -6.97
C ASP A 44 4.32 -38.88 -7.31
N GLN A 45 4.60 -38.63 -8.59
CA GLN A 45 5.19 -37.38 -9.05
C GLN A 45 4.21 -36.20 -8.90
N GLN A 46 2.93 -36.37 -9.27
CA GLN A 46 1.91 -35.34 -9.07
C GLN A 46 1.74 -35.00 -7.59
N VAL A 47 1.66 -36.00 -6.72
CA VAL A 47 1.56 -35.80 -5.26
C VAL A 47 2.78 -35.04 -4.75
N LYS A 48 3.99 -35.36 -5.21
CA LYS A 48 5.20 -34.60 -4.85
C LYS A 48 5.16 -33.16 -5.33
N THR A 49 4.69 -32.91 -6.56
CA THR A 49 4.57 -31.54 -7.10
C THR A 49 3.51 -30.74 -6.36
N LEU A 50 2.36 -31.34 -6.04
CA LEU A 50 1.32 -30.72 -5.23
C LEU A 50 1.84 -30.43 -3.83
N GLN A 51 2.51 -31.39 -3.20
CA GLN A 51 3.10 -31.19 -1.87
C GLN A 51 4.13 -30.06 -1.87
N ALA A 52 5.06 -30.05 -2.83
CA ALA A 52 6.04 -28.98 -2.96
C ALA A 52 5.39 -27.61 -3.23
N THR A 53 4.24 -27.58 -3.91
CA THR A 53 3.48 -26.35 -4.15
C THR A 53 2.81 -25.87 -2.86
N ILE A 54 2.21 -26.78 -2.07
CA ILE A 54 1.62 -26.48 -0.76
C ILE A 54 2.70 -25.99 0.20
N ASP A 55 3.84 -26.68 0.27
CA ASP A 55 4.97 -26.32 1.14
C ASP A 55 5.53 -24.93 0.79
N ARG A 56 5.53 -24.55 -0.50
CA ARG A 56 5.96 -23.22 -0.95
C ARG A 56 4.97 -22.11 -0.60
N ILE A 57 3.68 -22.41 -0.65
CA ILE A 57 2.60 -21.45 -0.37
C ILE A 57 2.50 -21.19 1.14
N GLY A 58 2.87 -22.19 1.95
CA GLY A 58 2.83 -22.13 3.40
C GLY A 58 1.42 -22.41 3.96
N PRO A 59 1.29 -22.50 5.29
CA PRO A 59 0.00 -22.59 5.95
C PRO A 59 -0.90 -21.39 5.61
N LEU A 60 -2.20 -21.60 5.79
CA LEU A 60 -3.18 -20.52 5.74
C LEU A 60 -3.14 -19.72 7.04
N VAL A 61 -3.17 -18.40 6.92
CA VAL A 61 -3.18 -17.48 8.05
C VAL A 61 -4.37 -16.55 7.91
N GLY A 62 -5.05 -16.28 9.03
CA GLY A 62 -6.16 -15.34 9.10
C GLY A 62 -5.68 -13.89 9.03
N ILE A 63 -6.18 -13.14 8.06
CA ILE A 63 -6.08 -11.69 7.98
C ILE A 63 -7.43 -11.06 8.22
N TRP A 64 -7.44 -9.84 8.75
CA TRP A 64 -8.68 -9.09 8.93
C TRP A 64 -9.03 -8.31 7.67
N THR A 65 -10.29 -8.41 7.28
CA THR A 65 -10.85 -7.77 6.10
C THR A 65 -12.18 -7.09 6.44
N VAL A 66 -12.59 -6.14 5.62
CA VAL A 66 -13.93 -5.56 5.72
C VAL A 66 -14.99 -6.64 5.47
N LYS A 67 -15.96 -6.75 6.37
CA LYS A 67 -17.03 -7.74 6.31
C LYS A 67 -17.92 -7.57 5.08
N ASP A 68 -18.37 -8.70 4.55
CA ASP A 68 -19.31 -8.74 3.41
C ASP A 68 -20.65 -8.09 3.77
N GLY A 69 -21.21 -7.31 2.84
CA GLY A 69 -22.50 -6.64 3.02
C GLY A 69 -22.45 -5.29 3.76
N VAL A 70 -21.28 -4.88 4.27
CA VAL A 70 -21.11 -3.55 4.87
C VAL A 70 -20.88 -2.51 3.77
N THR A 71 -21.86 -1.65 3.54
CA THR A 71 -21.80 -0.63 2.47
C THR A 71 -21.40 0.76 2.96
N ASN A 72 -21.39 0.99 4.27
CA ASN A 72 -21.10 2.30 4.87
C ASN A 72 -19.70 2.36 5.50
N MET A 73 -18.68 2.01 4.72
CA MET A 73 -17.26 2.10 5.10
C MET A 73 -16.64 3.36 4.48
N GLN A 74 -16.95 4.51 5.06
CA GLN A 74 -16.45 5.80 4.60
C GLN A 74 -15.18 6.21 5.34
N ALA A 75 -14.41 7.11 4.74
CA ALA A 75 -13.29 7.75 5.43
C ALA A 75 -13.78 8.47 6.71
N GLY A 76 -13.03 8.34 7.80
CA GLY A 76 -13.37 8.90 9.11
C GLY A 76 -14.35 8.06 9.93
N LYS A 77 -14.90 6.95 9.42
CA LYS A 77 -15.69 6.03 10.25
C LYS A 77 -14.75 5.29 11.22
N GLN A 78 -15.18 5.16 12.48
CA GLN A 78 -14.47 4.37 13.48
C GLN A 78 -14.50 2.88 13.12
N VAL A 79 -13.36 2.21 13.31
CA VAL A 79 -13.23 0.77 13.14
C VAL A 79 -13.88 0.08 14.32
N GLU A 80 -15.02 -0.55 14.06
CA GLU A 80 -15.69 -1.44 15.00
C GLU A 80 -15.38 -2.89 14.65
N GLU A 81 -15.21 -3.75 15.65
CA GLU A 81 -14.99 -5.19 15.44
C GLU A 81 -16.16 -5.85 14.70
N SER A 82 -17.37 -5.29 14.82
CA SER A 82 -18.60 -5.72 14.15
C SER A 82 -18.53 -5.63 12.61
N ASP A 83 -17.72 -4.70 12.09
CA ASP A 83 -17.51 -4.42 10.66
C ASP A 83 -16.42 -5.32 10.04
N LEU A 84 -15.75 -6.13 10.85
CA LEU A 84 -14.59 -6.92 10.43
C LEU A 84 -14.94 -8.41 10.28
N THR A 85 -14.22 -9.07 9.38
CA THR A 85 -14.24 -10.54 9.25
C THR A 85 -12.86 -11.06 8.93
N ILE A 86 -12.54 -12.23 9.48
CA ILE A 86 -11.32 -12.96 9.15
C ILE A 86 -11.48 -13.59 7.77
N ARG A 87 -10.43 -13.51 6.95
CA ARG A 87 -10.25 -14.31 5.74
C ARG A 87 -8.90 -14.99 5.78
N GLU A 88 -8.84 -16.20 5.25
CA GLU A 88 -7.60 -16.96 5.20
C GLU A 88 -6.88 -16.73 3.88
N ILE A 89 -5.61 -16.34 3.96
CA ILE A 89 -4.70 -16.27 2.82
C ILE A 89 -3.44 -17.08 3.11
N PRO A 90 -2.74 -17.57 2.07
CA PRO A 90 -1.43 -18.18 2.25
C PRO A 90 -0.43 -17.29 2.96
N GLU A 91 0.40 -17.88 3.83
CA GLU A 91 1.51 -17.20 4.49
C GLU A 91 2.45 -16.50 3.49
N SER A 92 2.69 -17.13 2.34
CA SER A 92 3.51 -16.56 1.26
C SER A 92 2.99 -15.22 0.68
N MET A 93 1.72 -14.87 0.90
CA MET A 93 1.13 -13.61 0.45
C MET A 93 1.04 -12.56 1.57
N ILE A 94 1.42 -12.90 2.80
CA ILE A 94 1.37 -11.96 3.92
C ILE A 94 2.49 -10.94 3.78
N THR A 95 2.12 -9.68 3.92
CA THR A 95 3.06 -8.58 4.10
C THR A 95 2.99 -8.10 5.54
N LYS A 96 4.08 -7.52 6.07
CA LYS A 96 4.13 -6.97 7.44
C LYS A 96 3.06 -5.91 7.70
N SER A 97 2.49 -5.34 6.64
CA SER A 97 1.46 -4.30 6.73
C SER A 97 0.07 -4.85 7.06
N PHE A 98 -0.21 -6.14 6.85
CA PHE A 98 -1.53 -6.70 7.11
C PHE A 98 -1.83 -6.84 8.60
N ILE A 99 -3.10 -6.58 8.95
CA ILE A 99 -3.59 -6.73 10.31
C ILE A 99 -3.94 -8.19 10.59
N LEU A 100 -3.23 -8.79 11.54
CA LEU A 100 -3.48 -10.14 12.05
C LEU A 100 -4.30 -10.12 13.36
N ASP A 101 -4.18 -9.05 14.13
CA ASP A 101 -4.88 -8.83 15.41
C ASP A 101 -5.75 -7.58 15.30
N PRO A 102 -7.09 -7.69 15.43
CA PRO A 102 -7.98 -6.55 15.24
C PRO A 102 -7.82 -5.51 16.35
N SER A 103 -7.32 -5.89 17.53
CA SER A 103 -7.14 -4.97 18.67
C SER A 103 -6.19 -3.82 18.35
N SER A 104 -5.29 -4.00 17.38
CA SER A 104 -4.36 -2.97 16.89
C SER A 104 -5.05 -1.83 16.11
N ILE A 105 -6.27 -2.06 15.63
CA ILE A 105 -7.02 -1.13 14.77
C ILE A 105 -8.41 -0.78 15.29
N VAL A 106 -9.01 -1.61 16.15
CA VAL A 106 -10.32 -1.32 16.74
C VAL A 106 -10.23 -0.03 17.55
N GLY A 107 -11.16 0.90 17.26
CA GLY A 107 -11.17 2.24 17.85
C GLY A 107 -10.42 3.31 17.06
N LYS A 108 -9.56 2.93 16.10
CA LYS A 108 -8.99 3.84 15.07
C LYS A 108 -10.04 4.19 14.02
N TYR A 109 -9.69 5.00 13.03
CA TYR A 109 -10.61 5.48 11.98
C TYR A 109 -10.10 5.13 10.59
N TYR A 110 -10.99 4.82 9.65
CA TYR A 110 -10.59 4.53 8.26
C TYR A 110 -10.08 5.79 7.56
N ARG A 111 -8.91 5.73 6.92
CA ARG A 111 -8.33 6.88 6.19
C ARG A 111 -9.00 7.14 4.84
N ILE A 112 -9.51 6.08 4.22
CA ILE A 112 -10.20 6.12 2.92
C ILE A 112 -11.49 5.29 3.01
N ALA A 113 -12.40 5.48 2.06
CA ALA A 113 -13.54 4.59 1.93
C ALA A 113 -13.06 3.20 1.47
N LEU A 114 -13.58 2.14 2.10
CA LEU A 114 -13.20 0.76 1.81
C LEU A 114 -14.39 -0.04 1.29
N GLY A 115 -14.11 -1.02 0.43
CA GLY A 115 -15.12 -1.96 -0.05
C GLY A 115 -15.14 -3.22 0.82
N PRO A 116 -16.24 -4.00 0.78
CA PRO A 116 -16.27 -5.34 1.35
C PRO A 116 -15.15 -6.23 0.80
N GLY A 117 -14.55 -7.05 1.67
CA GLY A 117 -13.46 -7.95 1.31
C GLY A 117 -12.08 -7.31 1.19
N THR A 118 -11.94 -5.98 1.34
CA THR A 118 -10.64 -5.32 1.35
C THR A 118 -9.81 -5.78 2.57
N PRO A 119 -8.58 -6.29 2.36
CA PRO A 119 -7.63 -6.56 3.44
C PRO A 119 -7.24 -5.29 4.19
N LEU A 120 -7.26 -5.35 5.52
CA LEU A 120 -6.87 -4.23 6.35
C LEU A 120 -5.37 -4.20 6.58
N SER A 121 -4.81 -3.00 6.50
CA SER A 121 -3.43 -2.68 6.86
C SER A 121 -3.39 -1.45 7.76
N GLU A 122 -2.29 -1.30 8.51
CA GLU A 122 -2.10 -0.13 9.39
C GLU A 122 -2.17 1.20 8.61
N ASP A 123 -1.72 1.20 7.36
CA ASP A 123 -1.74 2.37 6.48
C ASP A 123 -3.15 2.86 6.12
N LEU A 124 -4.18 2.01 6.30
CA LEU A 124 -5.58 2.32 6.00
C LEU A 124 -6.33 2.88 7.21
N VAL A 125 -5.70 2.93 8.39
CA VAL A 125 -6.31 3.42 9.63
C VAL A 125 -5.51 4.58 10.23
N MET A 126 -6.20 5.48 10.92
CA MET A 126 -5.61 6.63 11.63
C MET A 126 -6.05 6.63 13.09
N GLU A 127 -5.14 7.02 13.98
CA GLU A 127 -5.39 7.02 15.43
C GLU A 127 -6.38 8.10 15.85
N ASP A 128 -6.33 9.26 15.20
CA ASP A 128 -7.18 10.39 15.56
C ASP A 128 -8.48 10.39 14.75
N PRO A 129 -9.64 10.69 15.37
CA PRO A 129 -10.86 10.99 14.63
C PRO A 129 -10.62 12.20 13.74
N VAL A 130 -11.23 12.20 12.56
CA VAL A 130 -11.47 13.47 11.86
C VAL A 130 -12.38 14.28 12.77
N ASP A 131 -11.88 15.37 13.33
CA ASP A 131 -12.68 16.31 14.13
C ASP A 131 -13.93 16.69 13.32
N ASP A 132 -15.13 16.60 13.92
CA ASP A 132 -16.41 16.93 13.29
C ASP A 132 -16.44 18.33 12.69
N THR A 133 -15.55 19.22 13.13
CA THR A 133 -15.35 20.57 12.60
C THR A 133 -14.46 20.65 11.37
N THR A 134 -13.78 19.56 10.99
CA THR A 134 -12.85 19.55 9.87
C THR A 134 -13.58 19.79 8.55
N ARG A 135 -13.12 20.76 7.77
CA ARG A 135 -13.67 21.07 6.45
C ARG A 135 -12.56 21.13 5.41
N GLU A 136 -12.92 20.85 4.16
CA GLU A 136 -12.07 21.19 3.03
C GLU A 136 -12.04 22.70 2.88
N TYR A 137 -10.83 23.26 2.87
CA TYR A 137 -10.61 24.69 2.81
C TYR A 137 -9.57 25.00 1.74
N ASP A 138 -9.86 26.02 0.93
CA ASP A 138 -8.96 26.48 -0.13
C ASP A 138 -7.98 27.49 0.47
N VAL A 139 -6.69 27.16 0.37
CA VAL A 139 -5.59 27.90 0.98
C VAL A 139 -4.69 28.43 -0.13
N VAL A 140 -4.27 29.69 0.02
CA VAL A 140 -3.31 30.35 -0.88
C VAL A 140 -1.96 30.50 -0.19
N ALA A 141 -0.87 30.39 -0.96
CA ALA A 141 0.48 30.71 -0.51
C ALA A 141 1.20 31.52 -1.59
N ASN A 142 2.21 32.31 -1.19
CA ASN A 142 3.03 33.05 -2.16
C ASN A 142 3.95 32.13 -2.97
N THR A 143 4.43 31.07 -2.32
CA THR A 143 5.33 30.10 -2.94
C THR A 143 4.97 28.69 -2.51
N LEU A 144 4.87 27.80 -3.50
CA LEU A 144 4.70 26.36 -3.30
C LEU A 144 6.02 25.64 -3.62
N PRO A 145 6.33 24.54 -2.91
CA PRO A 145 7.44 23.67 -3.29
C PRO A 145 7.33 23.20 -4.74
N ILE A 146 8.45 23.21 -5.46
CA ILE A 146 8.51 22.66 -6.82
C ILE A 146 8.32 21.14 -6.74
N GLY A 147 7.49 20.58 -7.63
CA GLY A 147 7.18 19.14 -7.62
C GLY A 147 6.28 18.73 -6.45
N LEU A 148 5.39 19.62 -6.03
CA LEU A 148 4.30 19.31 -5.12
C LEU A 148 3.18 18.57 -5.86
N HIS A 149 2.72 17.45 -5.30
CA HIS A 149 1.68 16.61 -5.85
C HIS A 149 0.52 16.44 -4.85
N VAL A 150 -0.65 16.10 -5.37
CA VAL A 150 -1.79 15.73 -4.52
C VAL A 150 -1.43 14.51 -3.69
N GLY A 151 -1.73 14.55 -2.39
CA GLY A 151 -1.36 13.53 -1.42
C GLY A 151 -0.08 13.82 -0.64
N ASP A 152 0.73 14.79 -1.07
CA ASP A 152 1.88 15.26 -0.28
C ASP A 152 1.43 15.95 1.01
N TYR A 153 2.32 15.93 1.99
CA TYR A 153 2.13 16.63 3.27
C TYR A 153 3.01 17.88 3.33
N ILE A 154 2.46 18.94 3.90
CA ILE A 154 3.15 20.22 4.06
C ILE A 154 3.03 20.80 5.46
N ASP A 155 3.99 21.65 5.82
CA ASP A 155 3.82 22.69 6.82
C ASP A 155 3.47 24.00 6.12
N TYR A 156 2.50 24.73 6.65
CA TYR A 156 2.15 26.08 6.20
C TYR A 156 2.74 27.12 7.16
N ARG A 157 3.51 28.05 6.61
CA ARG A 157 4.46 28.86 7.37
C ARG A 157 4.38 30.32 6.96
N ILE A 158 4.48 31.21 7.94
CA ILE A 158 4.63 32.64 7.71
C ILE A 158 6.04 33.05 8.12
N VAL A 159 6.70 33.83 7.27
CA VAL A 159 7.98 34.46 7.60
C VAL A 159 7.85 35.98 7.57
N TYR A 160 8.36 36.61 8.61
CA TYR A 160 8.38 38.06 8.80
C TYR A 160 9.57 38.72 8.07
N PRO A 161 9.59 40.05 7.94
CA PRO A 161 10.60 40.77 7.16
C PRO A 161 12.05 40.41 7.48
N TYR A 162 12.40 40.27 8.77
CA TYR A 162 13.77 39.91 9.19
C TYR A 162 14.06 38.41 9.17
N GLY A 163 13.11 37.59 8.72
CA GLY A 163 13.29 36.15 8.57
C GLY A 163 12.76 35.33 9.74
N GLU A 164 12.04 35.93 10.69
CA GLU A 164 11.38 35.20 11.76
C GLU A 164 10.31 34.27 11.17
N ASP A 165 10.51 32.97 11.30
CA ASP A 165 9.76 31.95 10.58
C ASP A 165 8.92 31.10 11.54
N TYR A 166 7.62 31.06 11.29
CA TYR A 166 6.64 30.47 12.19
C TYR A 166 5.74 29.47 11.46
N ILE A 167 5.49 28.35 12.14
CA ILE A 167 4.62 27.28 11.66
C ILE A 167 3.19 27.59 12.09
N VAL A 168 2.33 27.89 11.11
CA VAL A 168 0.91 28.22 11.33
C VAL A 168 0.11 26.95 11.54
N PHE A 169 0.30 25.93 10.72
CA PHE A 169 -0.17 24.56 10.96
C PHE A 169 0.77 23.57 10.27
N SER A 170 0.92 22.40 10.87
CA SER A 170 1.88 21.39 10.44
C SER A 170 1.21 20.14 9.90
N HIS A 171 1.97 19.40 9.08
CA HIS A 171 1.64 18.07 8.62
C HIS A 171 0.25 17.94 7.97
N LYS A 172 -0.07 18.89 7.08
CA LYS A 172 -1.33 18.90 6.34
C LYS A 172 -1.20 18.24 4.98
N ARG A 173 -2.09 17.29 4.72
CA ARG A 173 -2.20 16.61 3.43
C ARG A 173 -2.88 17.51 2.40
N ILE A 174 -2.31 17.54 1.21
CA ILE A 174 -2.89 18.24 0.06
C ILE A 174 -3.92 17.36 -0.60
N GLU A 175 -5.16 17.85 -0.67
CA GLU A 175 -6.29 17.15 -1.29
C GLU A 175 -6.47 17.53 -2.76
N ALA A 176 -6.12 18.78 -3.13
CA ALA A 176 -6.13 19.24 -4.51
C ALA A 176 -5.15 20.41 -4.70
N ILE A 177 -4.65 20.60 -5.92
CA ILE A 177 -3.80 21.75 -6.30
C ILE A 177 -4.39 22.37 -7.56
N ASN A 178 -4.66 23.68 -7.50
CA ASN A 178 -5.22 24.49 -8.58
C ASN A 178 -4.43 25.80 -8.69
N GLY A 179 -3.34 25.78 -9.47
CA GLY A 179 -2.43 26.92 -9.59
C GLY A 179 -1.76 27.23 -8.24
N GLU A 180 -1.87 28.47 -7.77
CA GLU A 180 -1.33 28.91 -6.47
C GLU A 180 -2.25 28.61 -5.27
N THR A 181 -3.42 28.02 -5.54
CA THR A 181 -4.38 27.59 -4.51
C THR A 181 -4.32 26.09 -4.33
N PHE A 182 -4.33 25.63 -3.09
CA PHE A 182 -4.36 24.21 -2.76
C PHE A 182 -5.39 23.95 -1.67
N LYS A 183 -6.00 22.77 -1.73
CA LYS A 183 -7.08 22.37 -0.83
C LYS A 183 -6.49 21.54 0.30
N LEU A 184 -6.77 21.95 1.53
CA LEU A 184 -6.39 21.25 2.75
C LEU A 184 -7.63 20.91 3.57
N LYS A 185 -7.47 19.97 4.51
CA LYS A 185 -8.44 19.73 5.58
C LYS A 185 -8.02 20.48 6.83
N LEU A 186 -8.81 21.47 7.23
CA LEU A 186 -8.57 22.30 8.40
C LEU A 186 -9.73 22.15 9.39
N ASN A 187 -9.42 22.06 10.69
CA ASN A 187 -10.42 22.20 11.76
C ASN A 187 -10.74 23.68 12.05
N GLU A 188 -11.78 23.94 12.84
CA GLU A 188 -12.24 25.31 13.08
C GLU A 188 -11.13 26.20 13.70
N LYS A 189 -10.34 25.64 14.63
CA LYS A 189 -9.19 26.32 15.23
C LYS A 189 -8.18 26.72 14.15
N GLU A 190 -7.82 25.81 13.26
CA GLU A 190 -6.86 26.05 12.19
C GLU A 190 -7.35 27.08 11.16
N ILE A 191 -8.66 27.15 10.92
CA ILE A 191 -9.26 28.20 10.11
C ILE A 191 -8.99 29.58 10.74
N HIS A 192 -9.19 29.73 12.06
CA HIS A 192 -8.85 30.99 12.75
C HIS A 192 -7.36 31.31 12.71
N TYR A 193 -6.49 30.31 12.85
CA TYR A 193 -5.04 30.48 12.70
C TYR A 193 -4.64 30.93 11.29
N TYR A 194 -5.26 30.34 10.27
CA TYR A 194 -5.08 30.73 8.89
C TYR A 194 -5.48 32.19 8.66
N GLN A 195 -6.64 32.60 9.14
CA GLN A 195 -7.11 33.99 9.03
C GLN A 195 -6.21 34.97 9.78
N ALA A 196 -5.74 34.60 10.97
CA ALA A 196 -4.76 35.39 11.72
C ALA A 196 -3.46 35.60 10.94
N ALA A 197 -2.90 34.52 10.38
CA ALA A 197 -1.68 34.58 9.59
C ALA A 197 -1.86 35.42 8.32
N LEU A 198 -3.02 35.36 7.67
CA LEU A 198 -3.34 36.23 6.53
C LEU A 198 -3.38 37.71 6.91
N VAL A 199 -3.97 38.05 8.05
CA VAL A 199 -3.99 39.45 8.53
C VAL A 199 -2.58 39.95 8.78
N ASP A 200 -1.76 39.20 9.53
CA ASP A 200 -0.36 39.57 9.77
C ASP A 200 0.43 39.70 8.46
N TYR A 201 0.23 38.75 7.54
CA TYR A 201 0.83 38.82 6.20
C TYR A 201 0.40 40.07 5.43
N PHE A 202 -0.90 40.40 5.38
CA PHE A 202 -1.37 41.57 4.63
C PHE A 202 -0.83 42.88 5.20
N LEU A 203 -0.62 42.96 6.52
CA LEU A 203 -0.02 44.12 7.17
C LEU A 203 1.48 44.24 6.90
N GLN A 204 2.17 43.12 6.68
CA GLN A 204 3.63 43.07 6.52
C GLN A 204 4.10 42.71 5.10
N LYS A 205 3.18 42.52 4.15
CA LYS A 205 3.50 42.11 2.77
C LYS A 205 4.39 43.14 2.08
N GLN A 206 4.10 44.42 2.26
CA GLN A 206 4.86 45.54 1.69
C GLN A 206 6.26 45.65 2.30
N ASN A 207 6.47 44.99 3.44
CA ASN A 207 7.71 44.95 4.20
C ASN A 207 8.53 43.67 3.91
N GLY A 208 8.04 42.77 3.05
CA GLY A 208 8.73 41.54 2.67
C GLY A 208 8.34 40.30 3.47
N SER A 209 7.25 40.33 4.23
CA SER A 209 6.66 39.10 4.76
C SER A 209 6.08 38.24 3.65
N ILE A 210 6.20 36.91 3.79
CA ILE A 210 5.63 35.93 2.84
C ILE A 210 5.00 34.78 3.59
N ILE A 211 4.03 34.13 2.95
CA ILE A 211 3.49 32.86 3.38
C ILE A 211 3.86 31.78 2.36
N TYR A 212 4.35 30.64 2.84
CA TYR A 212 4.82 29.55 2.00
C TYR A 212 4.50 28.18 2.59
N ALA A 213 4.58 27.16 1.73
CA ALA A 213 4.47 25.77 2.13
C ALA A 213 5.84 25.07 2.11
N ALA A 214 6.08 24.15 3.03
CA ALA A 214 7.26 23.28 3.07
C ALA A 214 6.82 21.82 3.02
N LYS A 215 7.31 21.06 2.02
CA LYS A 215 6.94 19.65 1.79
C LYS A 215 7.72 18.70 2.70
N TYR A 216 7.03 17.71 3.25
CA TYR A 216 7.63 16.58 3.96
C TYR A 216 8.28 15.61 2.96
N LEU A 217 9.43 15.05 3.31
CA LEU A 217 10.10 14.03 2.50
C LEU A 217 9.42 12.67 2.69
N GLU A 218 9.21 12.29 3.95
CA GLU A 218 8.68 10.99 4.35
C GLU A 218 7.61 11.21 5.43
N PRO A 219 6.38 11.58 5.04
CA PRO A 219 5.35 11.97 6.00
C PRO A 219 4.98 10.88 7.01
N GLY A 220 5.13 9.59 6.65
CA GLY A 220 4.86 8.48 7.57
C GLY A 220 5.90 8.28 8.67
N LEU A 221 7.13 8.78 8.48
CA LEU A 221 8.25 8.58 9.42
C LEU A 221 8.64 9.86 10.16
N GLN A 222 8.41 11.02 9.53
CA GLN A 222 8.76 12.30 10.10
C GLN A 222 7.70 12.75 11.11
N LYS A 223 8.14 13.01 12.35
CA LYS A 223 7.27 13.60 13.37
C LYS A 223 6.77 14.97 12.92
N PRO A 224 5.46 15.27 13.06
CA PRO A 224 4.92 16.59 12.77
C PRO A 224 5.65 17.68 13.54
N ALA A 225 5.90 18.81 12.88
CA ALA A 225 6.50 19.97 13.54
C ALA A 225 5.52 20.57 14.57
N THR A 226 6.05 21.10 15.67
CA THR A 226 5.24 21.81 16.66
C THR A 226 4.78 23.15 16.11
N GLN A 227 3.48 23.40 16.13
CA GLN A 227 2.89 24.69 15.77
C GLN A 227 3.50 25.80 16.65
N TYR A 228 4.00 26.86 16.01
CA TYR A 228 4.78 27.90 16.69
C TYR A 228 4.33 29.33 16.38
N TYR A 229 3.33 29.50 15.52
CA TYR A 229 2.73 30.82 15.25
C TYR A 229 1.83 31.29 16.40
N ALA A 230 1.99 32.55 16.80
CA ALA A 230 1.19 33.18 17.85
C ALA A 230 0.16 34.17 17.29
N ILE A 231 -1.10 33.89 17.59
CA ILE A 231 -2.24 34.65 17.07
C ILE A 231 -2.39 36.01 17.78
N PRO A 232 -2.94 37.03 17.10
CA PRO A 232 -3.34 38.29 17.73
C PRO A 232 -4.39 38.11 18.84
N LYS A 233 -4.41 39.03 19.83
CA LYS A 233 -5.32 38.95 21.00
C LYS A 233 -6.80 38.94 20.62
N ASN A 234 -7.20 39.69 19.59
CA ASN A 234 -8.57 39.69 19.09
C ASN A 234 -8.96 38.30 18.55
N ILE A 235 -8.08 37.62 17.80
CA ILE A 235 -8.36 36.28 17.30
C ILE A 235 -8.36 35.25 18.44
N ALA A 236 -7.46 35.37 19.40
CA ALA A 236 -7.48 34.53 20.61
C ALA A 236 -8.81 34.63 21.37
N ALA A 237 -9.37 35.84 21.48
CA ALA A 237 -10.69 36.04 22.08
C ALA A 237 -11.80 35.36 21.28
N ILE A 238 -11.79 35.45 19.94
CA ILE A 238 -12.75 34.76 19.07
C ILE A 238 -12.64 33.24 19.20
N ILE A 239 -11.43 32.67 19.15
CA ILE A 239 -11.21 31.23 19.35
C ILE A 239 -11.73 30.76 20.72
N THR A 240 -11.59 31.59 21.75
CA THR A 240 -12.10 31.26 23.09
C THR A 240 -13.62 31.30 23.15
N ALA A 241 -14.25 32.18 22.37
CA ALA A 241 -15.71 32.34 22.31
C ALA A 241 -16.39 31.34 21.37
N ASP A 242 -15.67 30.75 20.43
CA ASP A 242 -16.20 29.81 19.45
C ASP A 242 -16.70 28.52 20.12
N PRO A 243 -18.00 28.16 20.00
CA PRO A 243 -18.54 26.95 20.60
C PRO A 243 -18.09 25.67 19.90
N ASN A 244 -17.58 25.74 18.67
CA ASN A 244 -17.17 24.58 17.89
C ASN A 244 -15.72 24.15 18.17
N ILE A 245 -14.94 24.96 18.89
CA ILE A 245 -13.54 24.66 19.18
C ILE A 245 -13.42 23.86 20.48
N VAL A 246 -13.16 22.56 20.35
CA VAL A 246 -13.01 21.63 21.48
C VAL A 246 -11.81 21.98 22.35
N GLN A 247 -10.66 22.29 21.72
CA GLN A 247 -9.43 22.66 22.40
C GLN A 247 -9.14 24.15 22.27
N LYS A 248 -9.52 24.91 23.29
CA LYS A 248 -9.32 26.36 23.32
C LYS A 248 -7.84 26.71 23.47
N VAL A 249 -7.43 27.80 22.82
CA VAL A 249 -6.07 28.34 22.93
C VAL A 249 -5.84 28.84 24.35
N ASN A 250 -4.74 28.41 24.98
CA ASN A 250 -4.32 28.97 26.26
C ASN A 250 -3.61 30.30 25.99
N ALA A 251 -4.35 31.42 26.12
CA ALA A 251 -3.86 32.76 25.81
C ALA A 251 -2.55 33.11 26.55
N GLN A 252 -2.36 32.61 27.77
CA GLN A 252 -1.15 32.85 28.56
C GLN A 252 0.12 32.26 27.93
N LEU A 253 0.00 31.18 27.15
CA LEU A 253 1.13 30.56 26.44
C LEU A 253 1.44 31.26 25.11
N ASN A 254 0.49 32.02 24.56
CA ASN A 254 0.60 32.72 23.29
C ASN A 254 1.35 34.06 23.40
N ASP A 255 1.24 34.72 24.55
CA ASP A 255 1.79 36.06 24.81
C ASP A 255 3.30 36.24 24.59
N PRO A 256 4.22 35.34 25.02
CA PRO A 256 5.66 35.56 24.84
C PRO A 256 6.04 35.57 23.35
N THR A 257 5.56 34.59 22.58
CA THR A 257 5.82 34.52 21.13
C THR A 257 5.17 35.69 20.39
N ARG A 258 3.96 36.10 20.79
CA ARG A 258 3.32 37.27 20.18
C ARG A 258 4.10 38.55 20.44
N THR A 259 4.64 38.72 21.65
CA THR A 259 5.48 39.88 21.99
C THR A 259 6.75 39.92 21.14
N MET A 260 7.35 38.75 20.85
CA MET A 260 8.51 38.67 19.95
C MET A 260 8.15 39.12 18.52
N ILE A 261 7.03 38.63 17.98
CA ILE A 261 6.53 39.03 16.66
C ILE A 261 6.30 40.54 16.60
N ASP A 262 5.54 41.09 17.56
CA ASP A 262 5.19 42.51 17.56
C ASP A 262 6.44 43.39 17.73
N SER A 263 7.43 42.93 18.52
CA SER A 263 8.71 43.63 18.68
C SER A 263 9.55 43.61 17.40
N GLY A 264 9.60 42.48 16.70
CA GLY A 264 10.31 42.37 15.42
C GLY A 264 9.71 43.26 14.35
N VAL A 265 8.37 43.29 14.25
CA VAL A 265 7.63 44.19 13.36
C VAL A 265 7.89 45.66 13.70
N ALA A 266 7.86 46.02 14.99
CA ALA A 266 8.11 47.40 15.42
C ALA A 266 9.57 47.86 15.24
N ALA A 267 10.53 46.93 15.24
CA ALA A 267 11.94 47.23 15.04
C ALA A 267 12.29 47.49 13.56
N LEU A 268 11.38 47.15 12.63
CA LEU A 268 11.60 47.33 11.20
C LEU A 268 11.73 48.81 10.83
N LYS A 269 12.80 49.13 10.12
CA LYS A 269 13.02 50.48 9.56
C LYS A 269 12.52 50.56 8.13
N ASP A 270 11.95 51.71 7.76
CA ASP A 270 11.40 51.95 6.43
C ASP A 270 12.42 51.76 5.29
N ASP A 271 13.70 52.11 5.52
CA ASP A 271 14.76 51.98 4.52
C ASP A 271 15.23 50.53 4.29
N GLU A 272 14.98 49.66 5.27
CA GLU A 272 15.25 48.22 5.20
C GLU A 272 14.04 47.47 4.61
N ALA A 273 12.82 47.88 4.97
CA ALA A 273 11.57 47.28 4.51
C ALA A 273 11.48 47.17 2.98
N GLY A 274 11.78 48.26 2.26
CA GLY A 274 11.75 48.27 0.80
C GLY A 274 12.77 47.32 0.15
N LYS A 275 13.97 47.18 0.76
CA LYS A 275 15.02 46.28 0.27
C LYS A 275 14.64 44.81 0.50
N LEU A 276 14.11 44.51 1.69
CA LEU A 276 13.64 43.18 2.06
C LEU A 276 12.48 42.75 1.16
N ALA A 277 11.50 43.64 0.95
CA ALA A 277 10.39 43.38 0.04
C ALA A 277 10.85 43.14 -1.41
N GLY A 278 11.76 43.96 -1.93
CA GLY A 278 12.34 43.80 -3.26
C GLY A 278 13.08 42.46 -3.42
N GLY A 279 13.97 42.14 -2.48
CA GLY A 279 14.72 40.87 -2.49
C GLY A 279 13.82 39.64 -2.38
N ARG A 280 12.81 39.69 -1.51
CA ARG A 280 11.79 38.62 -1.40
C ARG A 280 11.00 38.47 -2.68
N GLY A 281 10.59 39.57 -3.31
CA GLY A 281 9.90 39.57 -4.60
C GLY A 281 10.70 38.86 -5.70
N GLU A 282 12.01 39.08 -5.77
CA GLU A 282 12.89 38.39 -6.72
C GLU A 282 12.96 36.88 -6.46
N VAL A 283 13.06 36.46 -5.19
CA VAL A 283 13.09 35.04 -4.81
C VAL A 283 11.77 34.35 -5.16
N ILE A 284 10.63 34.97 -4.83
CA ILE A 284 9.30 34.46 -5.19
C ILE A 284 9.18 34.31 -6.72
N GLY A 285 9.61 35.32 -7.48
CA GLY A 285 9.59 35.27 -8.94
C GLY A 285 10.37 34.09 -9.52
N LYS A 286 11.56 33.80 -8.97
CA LYS A 286 12.37 32.64 -9.37
C LYS A 286 11.70 31.31 -9.02
N ILE A 287 11.13 31.21 -7.82
CA ILE A 287 10.43 30.00 -7.37
C ILE A 287 9.21 29.74 -8.27
N ASN A 288 8.35 30.74 -8.47
CA ASN A 288 7.12 30.60 -9.25
C ASN A 288 7.42 30.36 -10.74
N GLY A 289 8.51 30.93 -11.26
CA GLY A 289 9.07 30.58 -12.56
C GLY A 289 9.44 29.10 -12.65
N GLY A 290 10.21 28.61 -11.67
CA GLY A 290 10.59 27.19 -11.58
C GLY A 290 9.40 26.23 -11.42
N VAL A 291 8.37 26.62 -10.66
CA VAL A 291 7.10 25.86 -10.56
C VAL A 291 6.45 25.74 -11.93
N SER A 292 6.34 26.85 -12.67
CA SER A 292 5.72 26.89 -14.00
C SER A 292 6.49 26.08 -15.04
N GLU A 293 7.82 26.14 -15.00
CA GLU A 293 8.68 25.33 -15.86
C GLU A 293 8.54 23.83 -15.55
N HIS A 294 8.51 23.46 -14.26
CA HIS A 294 8.37 22.09 -13.83
C HIS A 294 7.02 21.49 -14.22
N THR A 295 5.91 22.20 -13.98
CA THR A 295 4.57 21.75 -14.35
C THR A 295 4.45 21.58 -15.87
N GLY A 296 4.92 22.55 -16.65
CA GLY A 296 4.94 22.45 -18.11
C GLY A 296 5.79 21.28 -18.63
N ALA A 297 6.92 20.99 -17.98
CA ALA A 297 7.75 19.83 -18.32
C ALA A 297 7.10 18.49 -17.96
N GLU A 298 6.35 18.41 -16.85
CA GLU A 298 5.56 17.22 -16.50
C GLU A 298 4.42 16.98 -17.49
N GLU A 299 3.71 18.02 -17.90
CA GLU A 299 2.61 17.91 -18.87
C GLU A 299 3.12 17.41 -20.23
N LYS A 300 4.24 17.95 -20.73
CA LYS A 300 4.90 17.45 -21.94
C LYS A 300 5.29 15.98 -21.83
N ARG A 301 5.94 15.58 -20.73
CA ARG A 301 6.30 14.18 -20.48
C ARG A 301 5.08 13.25 -20.48
N LYS A 302 3.96 13.68 -19.88
CA LYS A 302 2.70 12.90 -19.89
C LYS A 302 2.12 12.77 -21.30
N GLN A 303 2.13 13.84 -22.08
CA GLN A 303 1.65 13.82 -23.48
C GLN A 303 2.52 12.92 -24.37
N GLU A 304 3.84 12.99 -24.23
CA GLU A 304 4.77 12.12 -24.95
C GLU A 304 4.59 10.64 -24.59
N ALA A 305 4.43 10.34 -23.29
CA ALA A 305 4.15 8.97 -22.83
C ALA A 305 2.82 8.44 -23.37
N GLN A 306 1.77 9.26 -23.41
CA GLN A 306 0.47 8.89 -23.99
C GLN A 306 0.55 8.69 -25.51
N ALA A 307 1.28 9.55 -26.22
CA ALA A 307 1.50 9.40 -27.66
C ALA A 307 2.28 8.11 -27.97
N GLN A 308 3.30 7.78 -27.17
CA GLN A 308 4.06 6.54 -27.30
C GLN A 308 3.20 5.30 -27.02
N ALA A 309 2.34 5.35 -25.99
CA ALA A 309 1.40 4.28 -25.68
C ALA A 309 0.33 4.09 -26.78
N ALA A 310 -0.09 5.17 -27.45
CA ALA A 310 -1.03 5.10 -28.56
C ALA A 310 -0.41 4.55 -29.86
N THR A 311 0.92 4.64 -30.02
CA THR A 311 1.66 4.05 -31.16
C THR A 311 2.11 2.60 -30.94
N GLN A 312 1.95 2.03 -29.74
CA GLN A 312 2.18 0.60 -29.51
C GLN A 312 0.97 -0.21 -30.01
N PRO A 313 1.14 -1.19 -30.92
CA PRO A 313 0.06 -2.08 -31.31
C PRO A 313 -0.50 -2.79 -30.07
N PRO A 314 -1.82 -3.08 -30.00
CA PRO A 314 -2.36 -3.89 -28.91
C PRO A 314 -1.58 -5.20 -28.88
N ALA A 315 -1.04 -5.55 -27.71
CA ALA A 315 -0.45 -6.86 -27.48
C ALA A 315 -1.45 -7.90 -28.00
N ALA A 316 -1.02 -8.67 -29.01
CA ALA A 316 -1.86 -9.64 -29.67
C ALA A 316 -2.52 -10.51 -28.61
N SER A 317 -3.85 -10.45 -28.55
CA SER A 317 -4.66 -11.37 -27.78
C SER A 317 -4.29 -12.79 -28.21
N SER A 318 -3.85 -13.57 -27.22
CA SER A 318 -3.70 -15.02 -27.32
C SER A 318 -4.92 -15.62 -28.01
N PRO A 319 -4.75 -16.49 -29.03
CA PRO A 319 -5.86 -17.31 -29.48
C PRO A 319 -6.13 -18.38 -28.42
N GLU A 320 -7.28 -18.28 -27.75
CA GLU A 320 -7.95 -19.46 -27.21
C GLU A 320 -8.29 -20.39 -28.38
N GLN A 321 -7.73 -21.59 -28.38
CA GLN A 321 -8.32 -22.74 -29.06
C GLN A 321 -7.92 -24.05 -28.36
N THR A 322 -8.86 -24.55 -27.54
CA THR A 322 -9.32 -25.95 -27.47
C THR A 322 -8.27 -27.08 -27.52
N THR A 323 -8.09 -27.76 -26.40
CA THR A 323 -7.87 -29.23 -26.40
C THR A 323 -9.20 -29.94 -26.76
N PRO A 324 -9.26 -31.23 -27.17
CA PRO A 324 -8.26 -32.29 -26.93
C PRO A 324 -8.06 -33.33 -28.06
N VAL A 325 -6.84 -33.79 -28.34
CA VAL A 325 -6.55 -35.21 -28.69
C VAL A 325 -5.06 -35.54 -28.46
N THR A 326 -4.78 -36.61 -27.74
CA THR A 326 -3.53 -37.42 -27.82
C THR A 326 -3.98 -38.86 -28.17
N PRO A 327 -3.12 -39.83 -28.60
CA PRO A 327 -1.67 -39.80 -28.84
C PRO A 327 -1.17 -40.60 -30.08
N GLN A 328 0.09 -40.36 -30.53
CA GLN A 328 1.04 -41.37 -31.05
C GLN A 328 2.35 -40.68 -31.51
N SER A 329 3.47 -40.89 -30.81
CA SER A 329 4.52 -41.90 -31.04
C SER A 329 5.40 -41.67 -32.28
N SER A 330 6.67 -41.32 -32.07
CA SER A 330 7.82 -41.92 -32.76
C SER A 330 9.14 -41.44 -32.15
N GLN A 331 10.00 -42.42 -31.86
CA GLN A 331 11.39 -42.32 -31.42
C GLN A 331 12.32 -41.73 -32.50
N GLN A 332 13.45 -41.14 -32.07
CA GLN A 332 14.84 -41.42 -32.53
C GLN A 332 15.80 -40.44 -31.83
N THR A 333 16.66 -40.87 -30.89
CA THR A 333 18.06 -41.35 -31.03
C THR A 333 19.11 -40.30 -31.44
N GLY A 334 20.16 -40.18 -30.61
CA GLY A 334 21.47 -39.59 -30.91
C GLY A 334 22.12 -39.01 -29.64
N THR A 335 22.77 -39.80 -28.77
CA THR A 335 24.23 -40.11 -28.69
C THR A 335 25.19 -38.92 -28.51
N GLY A 336 25.97 -38.96 -27.41
CA GLY A 336 27.25 -38.25 -27.17
C GLY A 336 27.12 -37.03 -26.24
N ALA A 337 27.95 -36.78 -25.24
CA ALA A 337 29.19 -37.40 -24.80
C ALA A 337 29.48 -37.05 -23.32
N THR A 338 30.35 -37.86 -22.75
CA THR A 338 31.01 -37.84 -21.44
C THR A 338 31.74 -36.51 -21.12
N SER A 339 31.70 -36.07 -19.85
CA SER A 339 32.92 -35.65 -19.13
C SER A 339 32.68 -35.57 -17.63
N ALA A 340 33.61 -36.17 -16.89
CA ALA A 340 33.69 -36.25 -15.44
C ALA A 340 34.07 -34.90 -14.79
N GLY A 341 33.78 -34.77 -13.50
CA GLY A 341 34.18 -33.63 -12.68
C GLY A 341 33.74 -33.79 -11.23
N SER A 342 34.42 -34.68 -10.51
CA SER A 342 34.35 -34.86 -9.06
C SER A 342 34.87 -33.64 -8.30
N THR A 343 34.17 -33.19 -7.25
CA THR A 343 34.82 -32.85 -5.96
C THR A 343 33.83 -32.95 -4.80
N THR A 344 34.17 -33.83 -3.86
CA THR A 344 33.77 -33.88 -2.46
C THR A 344 34.04 -32.58 -1.72
N ASN A 345 33.16 -32.18 -0.79
CA ASN A 345 33.58 -32.04 0.61
C ASN A 345 32.40 -32.01 1.58
N ASN A 346 32.59 -32.83 2.62
CA ASN A 346 31.75 -33.07 3.78
C ASN A 346 32.18 -32.10 4.90
N SER A 347 31.23 -31.59 5.70
CA SER A 347 31.48 -31.10 7.07
C SER A 347 30.17 -30.79 7.81
N GLY A 348 29.97 -31.41 8.97
CA GLY A 348 29.25 -30.78 10.10
C GLY A 348 27.88 -31.35 10.46
N VAL A 349 27.84 -32.26 11.42
CA VAL A 349 26.64 -32.84 12.05
C VAL A 349 26.35 -32.17 13.41
N ALA A 350 25.15 -31.59 13.52
CA ALA A 350 24.18 -31.57 14.64
C ALA A 350 24.52 -30.91 16.02
N PRO A 351 23.56 -30.77 16.98
CA PRO A 351 22.08 -30.85 16.90
C PRO A 351 21.35 -29.65 17.55
N GLU A 352 20.09 -29.37 17.16
CA GLU A 352 19.12 -28.66 18.02
C GLU A 352 18.04 -29.63 18.51
N MET A 353 17.71 -29.51 19.80
CA MET A 353 16.69 -30.30 20.52
C MET A 353 15.26 -29.80 20.22
N PRO A 354 14.23 -30.65 20.41
CA PRO A 354 12.91 -30.49 19.79
C PRO A 354 11.94 -29.58 20.55
N LEU A 355 11.13 -28.84 19.79
CA LEU A 355 9.91 -28.17 20.28
C LEU A 355 8.77 -29.20 20.43
N ASN A 356 8.28 -29.30 21.67
CA ASN A 356 7.22 -30.18 22.11
C ASN A 356 5.85 -29.56 21.77
N ILE A 357 5.05 -30.21 20.91
CA ILE A 357 3.66 -29.82 20.64
C ILE A 357 2.75 -30.90 21.23
N GLY A 358 1.95 -30.49 22.20
CA GLY A 358 0.95 -31.31 22.87
C GLY A 358 -0.12 -31.81 21.92
N LYS A 359 -0.48 -33.09 22.05
CA LYS A 359 -1.59 -33.71 21.35
C LYS A 359 -2.92 -33.19 21.91
N GLY A 360 -3.69 -32.52 21.05
CA GLY A 360 -5.13 -32.33 21.25
C GLY A 360 -5.86 -33.63 20.93
N VAL A 361 -6.58 -34.15 21.92
CA VAL A 361 -7.49 -35.29 21.85
C VAL A 361 -8.78 -34.83 21.16
N VAL A 362 -9.27 -35.62 20.20
CA VAL A 362 -10.62 -35.50 19.66
C VAL A 362 -11.45 -36.60 20.30
N GLU A 363 -12.48 -36.21 21.07
CA GLU A 363 -13.69 -37.01 21.27
C GLU A 363 -14.69 -36.72 20.15
#